data_AF-A0A950D0H6-F1
#
_entry.id   AF-A0A950D0H6-F1
#
_cell.length_a   1.000
_cell.length_b   1.000
_cell.length_c   1.000
_cell.angle_alpha   90.00
_cell.angle_beta   90.00
_cell.angle_gamma   90.00
#
_symmetry.space_group_name_H-M   'P 1'
#
loop_
_entity.id
_entity.type
_entity.pdbx_description
1 polymer ?
#
loop_
_entity_poly.entity_id
_entity_poly.type
_entity_poly.pdbx_seq_one_letter_code
_entity_poly.pdbx_strand_id
1 'polypeptide(L)'
;IADVDSKARIFQEEIFGPVLAVAKARDFDHALELANDSEYGLTGAVFTTNREKAAKAKSQFFVGNLYINRKCTGAMVGAHPFGGFNMSGTDSKAGGPDYLLQFVQAKSIAEKVS
;
A
#
# COMPACT_ATOMS: atom_id res chain seq x y z
N ILE A 1 -11.88 15.15 11.04
CA ILE A 1 -12.92 15.88 10.29
C ILE A 1 -13.84 14.85 9.66
N ALA A 2 -15.13 14.93 9.96
CA ALA A 2 -16.13 13.96 9.53
C ALA A 2 -16.82 14.41 8.23
N ASP A 3 -17.51 13.48 7.57
CA ASP A 3 -18.32 13.69 6.37
C ASP A 3 -17.57 14.41 5.23
N VAL A 4 -16.30 14.03 5.05
CA VAL A 4 -15.43 14.61 4.02
C VAL A 4 -15.82 14.07 2.65
N ASP A 5 -16.02 14.97 1.68
CA ASP A 5 -16.17 14.63 0.27
C ASP A 5 -14.85 14.09 -0.30
N SER A 6 -14.90 13.02 -1.10
CA SER A 6 -13.69 12.35 -1.59
C SER A 6 -12.86 13.20 -2.55
N LYS A 7 -13.44 14.24 -3.16
CA LYS A 7 -12.72 15.20 -4.00
C LYS A 7 -12.19 16.40 -3.24
N ALA A 8 -12.46 16.49 -1.93
CA ALA A 8 -11.86 17.53 -1.09
C ALA A 8 -10.34 17.32 -1.00
N ARG A 9 -9.59 18.43 -1.03
CA ARG A 9 -8.11 18.43 -0.91
C ARG A 9 -7.61 17.62 0.28
N ILE A 10 -8.29 17.71 1.42
CA ILE A 10 -7.93 17.02 2.66
C ILE A 10 -8.04 15.49 2.58
N PHE A 11 -8.78 14.96 1.59
CA PHE A 11 -8.87 13.53 1.31
C PHE A 11 -7.78 13.07 0.33
N GLN A 12 -7.25 13.99 -0.49
CA GLN A 12 -6.37 13.69 -1.62
C GLN A 12 -4.90 14.00 -1.34
N GLU A 13 -4.60 15.09 -0.65
CA GLU A 13 -3.25 15.61 -0.45
C GLU A 13 -2.63 15.11 0.87
N GLU A 14 -1.34 14.76 0.84
CA GLU A 14 -0.59 14.41 2.04
C GLU A 14 -0.37 15.63 2.94
N ILE A 15 -0.82 15.54 4.19
CA ILE A 15 -0.71 16.64 5.18
C ILE A 15 0.50 16.46 6.10
N PHE A 16 0.89 15.21 6.37
CA PHE A 16 2.00 14.85 7.28
C PHE A 16 1.84 15.38 8.73
N GLY A 17 0.61 15.67 9.15
CA GLY A 17 0.25 16.16 10.48
C GLY A 17 -0.86 15.34 11.14
N PRO A 18 -1.24 15.66 12.39
CA PRO A 18 -2.23 14.91 13.16
C PRO A 18 -3.68 15.21 12.71
N VAL A 19 -3.98 14.99 11.43
CA VAL A 19 -5.27 15.30 10.81
C VAL A 19 -5.85 14.04 10.20
N LEU A 20 -7.08 13.69 10.60
CA LEU A 20 -7.83 12.54 10.06
C LEU A 20 -9.06 13.04 9.30
N ALA A 21 -9.18 12.71 8.02
CA ALA A 21 -10.40 12.85 7.24
C ALA A 21 -11.21 11.54 7.32
N VAL A 22 -12.53 11.66 7.55
CA VAL A 22 -13.45 10.52 7.58
C VAL A 22 -14.51 10.74 6.51
N ALA A 23 -14.58 9.82 5.55
CA ALA A 23 -15.58 9.78 4.50
C ALA A 23 -16.49 8.56 4.66
N LYS A 24 -17.76 8.70 4.30
CA LYS A 24 -18.74 7.62 4.39
C LYS A 24 -18.85 6.88 3.06
N ALA A 25 -18.60 5.58 3.08
CA ALA A 25 -18.89 4.70 1.95
C ALA A 25 -20.35 4.19 2.02
N ARG A 26 -20.95 3.87 0.85
CA ARG A 26 -22.31 3.34 0.75
C ARG A 26 -22.35 1.86 1.07
N ASP A 27 -21.30 1.16 0.65
CA ASP A 27 -21.04 -0.26 0.85
C ASP A 27 -19.52 -0.50 0.81
N PHE A 28 -19.10 -1.77 0.82
CA PHE A 28 -17.69 -2.13 0.82
C PHE A 28 -17.00 -1.88 -0.54
N ASP A 29 -17.75 -1.94 -1.64
CA ASP A 29 -17.20 -1.77 -2.98
C ASP A 29 -16.90 -0.29 -3.22
N HIS A 30 -17.84 0.58 -2.85
CA HIS A 30 -17.59 2.01 -2.80
C HIS A 30 -16.43 2.38 -1.87
N ALA A 31 -16.25 1.66 -0.74
CA ALA A 31 -15.12 1.92 0.15
C ALA A 31 -13.78 1.63 -0.52
N LEU A 32 -13.69 0.57 -1.33
CA LEU A 32 -12.48 0.25 -2.11
C LEU A 32 -12.27 1.26 -3.26
N GLU A 33 -13.34 1.69 -3.93
CA GLU A 33 -13.28 2.76 -4.93
C GLU A 33 -12.70 4.04 -4.32
N LEU A 34 -13.24 4.49 -3.18
CA LEU A 34 -12.75 5.65 -2.45
C LEU A 34 -11.29 5.50 -2.00
N ALA A 35 -10.91 4.31 -1.53
CA ALA A 35 -9.56 4.06 -1.04
C ALA A 35 -8.51 4.00 -2.16
N ASN A 36 -8.91 3.60 -3.36
CA ASN A 36 -8.05 3.58 -4.55
C ASN A 36 -8.07 4.89 -5.34
N ASP A 37 -9.00 5.80 -5.06
CA ASP A 37 -9.11 7.15 -5.67
C ASP A 37 -8.12 8.13 -5.03
N SER A 38 -6.84 7.73 -5.06
CA SER A 38 -5.68 8.52 -4.63
C SER A 38 -4.56 8.31 -5.63
N GLU A 39 -3.72 9.33 -5.83
CA GLU A 39 -2.51 9.20 -6.64
C GLU A 39 -1.41 8.37 -5.93
N TYR A 40 -1.61 8.01 -4.66
CA TYR A 40 -0.69 7.23 -3.85
C TYR A 40 -1.14 5.77 -3.70
N GLY A 41 -0.19 4.88 -3.46
CA GLY A 41 -0.40 3.44 -3.29
C GLY A 41 0.52 2.84 -2.23
N LEU A 42 0.70 3.51 -1.08
CA LEU A 42 1.68 3.10 -0.07
C LEU A 42 1.13 2.07 0.93
N THR A 43 0.24 2.48 1.84
CA THR A 43 -0.32 1.61 2.88
C THR A 43 -1.84 1.68 2.93
N GLY A 44 -2.48 0.58 3.29
CA GLY A 44 -3.91 0.52 3.52
C GLY A 44 -4.24 -0.49 4.62
N ALA A 45 -5.38 -0.31 5.28
CA ALA A 45 -5.87 -1.27 6.25
C ALA A 45 -7.38 -1.52 6.10
N VAL A 46 -7.78 -2.78 6.28
CA VAL A 46 -9.20 -3.17 6.34
C VAL A 46 -9.46 -3.88 7.66
N PHE A 47 -10.46 -3.40 8.38
CA PHE A 47 -10.99 -4.03 9.59
C PHE A 47 -12.30 -4.76 9.23
N THR A 48 -12.27 -6.09 9.24
CA THR A 48 -13.42 -6.93 8.90
C THR A 48 -13.24 -8.34 9.46
N THR A 49 -14.34 -8.94 9.92
CA THR A 49 -14.44 -10.38 10.23
C THR A 49 -15.01 -11.17 9.06
N ASN A 50 -15.59 -10.51 8.06
CA ASN A 50 -16.09 -11.13 6.85
C ASN A 50 -14.92 -11.52 5.94
N ARG A 51 -14.80 -12.82 5.67
CA ARG A 51 -13.71 -13.41 4.88
C ARG A 51 -13.75 -13.02 3.40
N GLU A 52 -14.94 -12.85 2.83
CA GLU A 52 -15.11 -12.44 1.43
C GLU A 52 -14.63 -10.99 1.24
N LYS A 53 -14.98 -10.09 2.17
CA LYS A 53 -14.47 -8.72 2.18
C LYS A 53 -12.95 -8.67 2.33
N ALA A 54 -12.38 -9.49 3.22
CA ALA A 54 -10.93 -9.59 3.37
C ALA A 54 -10.26 -10.13 2.10
N ALA A 55 -10.85 -11.13 1.44
CA ALA A 55 -10.34 -11.66 0.18
C ALA A 55 -10.42 -10.62 -0.94
N LYS A 56 -11.52 -9.87 -1.01
CA LYS A 56 -11.71 -8.78 -1.98
C LYS A 56 -10.72 -7.64 -1.76
N ALA A 57 -10.47 -7.23 -0.51
CA ALA A 57 -9.44 -6.23 -0.21
C ALA A 57 -8.05 -6.68 -0.67
N LYS A 58 -7.69 -7.96 -0.47
CA LYS A 58 -6.40 -8.49 -0.93
C LYS A 58 -6.21 -8.44 -2.44
N SER A 59 -7.29 -8.52 -3.22
CA SER A 59 -7.23 -8.48 -4.68
C SER A 59 -7.50 -7.10 -5.29
N GLN A 60 -8.21 -6.22 -4.58
CA GLN A 60 -8.73 -4.97 -5.14
C GLN A 60 -8.37 -3.71 -4.35
N PHE A 61 -7.72 -3.80 -3.18
CA PHE A 61 -7.15 -2.62 -2.51
C PHE A 61 -5.70 -2.45 -2.94
N PHE A 62 -5.45 -1.51 -3.84
CA PHE A 62 -4.17 -1.34 -4.50
C PHE A 62 -3.22 -0.48 -3.66
N VAL A 63 -2.53 -1.16 -2.74
CA VAL A 63 -1.46 -0.58 -1.90
C VAL A 63 -0.27 -1.52 -1.84
N GLY A 64 0.93 -0.97 -1.69
CA GLY A 64 2.14 -1.77 -1.50
C GLY A 64 2.14 -2.56 -0.19
N ASN A 65 1.56 -2.02 0.89
CA ASN A 65 1.45 -2.68 2.18
C ASN A 65 -0.01 -2.68 2.67
N LEU A 66 -0.70 -3.81 2.47
CA LEU A 66 -2.05 -4.04 2.97
C LEU A 66 -2.03 -4.73 4.34
N TYR A 67 -2.81 -4.20 5.28
CA TYR A 67 -2.99 -4.77 6.61
C TYR A 67 -4.45 -5.18 6.85
N ILE A 68 -4.66 -6.37 7.42
CA ILE A 68 -6.00 -6.86 7.80
C ILE A 68 -6.10 -6.90 9.33
N ASN A 69 -7.13 -6.25 9.88
CA ASN A 69 -7.43 -6.21 11.32
C ASN A 69 -6.29 -5.67 12.20
N ARG A 70 -5.53 -4.70 11.67
CA ARG A 70 -4.51 -3.93 12.41
C ARG A 70 -4.26 -2.59 11.72
N LYS A 71 -3.64 -1.65 12.44
CA LYS A 71 -3.24 -0.34 11.91
C LYS A 71 -2.27 -0.45 10.72
N CYS A 72 -2.30 0.52 9.81
CA CYS A 72 -1.50 0.57 8.58
C CYS A 72 -0.05 1.08 8.75
N THR A 73 0.42 1.22 9.98
CA THR A 73 1.75 1.77 10.32
C THR A 73 2.62 0.72 11.03
N GLY A 74 3.93 0.97 11.13
CA GLY A 74 4.84 0.13 11.92
C GLY A 74 5.25 -1.15 11.19
N ALA A 75 5.65 -1.00 9.93
CA ALA A 75 6.32 -2.05 9.19
C ALA A 75 7.62 -2.45 9.91
N MET A 76 7.97 -3.74 9.85
CA MET A 76 9.15 -4.29 10.52
C MET A 76 10.02 -4.98 9.47
N VAL A 77 11.33 -4.76 9.53
CA VAL A 77 12.31 -5.38 8.63
C VAL A 77 12.17 -6.90 8.68
N GLY A 78 12.18 -7.55 7.51
CA GLY A 78 12.04 -9.00 7.37
C GLY A 78 10.61 -9.56 7.54
N ALA A 79 9.69 -8.80 8.15
CA ALA A 79 8.29 -9.23 8.35
C ALA A 79 7.30 -8.50 7.44
N HIS A 80 7.50 -7.20 7.23
CA HIS A 80 6.68 -6.36 6.38
C HIS A 80 7.59 -5.51 5.48
N PRO A 81 8.22 -6.09 4.44
CA PRO A 81 8.97 -5.31 3.46
C PRO A 81 8.15 -4.12 2.98
N PHE A 82 8.73 -2.92 3.04
CA PHE A 82 7.97 -1.68 2.96
C PHE A 82 8.26 -0.92 1.68
N GLY A 83 7.20 -0.47 1.02
CA GLY A 83 7.26 0.27 -0.24
C GLY A 83 5.88 0.29 -0.89
N GLY A 84 5.69 1.18 -1.85
CA GLY A 84 4.47 1.25 -2.64
C GLY A 84 4.73 1.82 -4.02
N PHE A 85 3.67 1.88 -4.82
CA PHE A 85 3.68 2.28 -6.23
C PHE A 85 2.89 3.58 -6.45
N ASN A 86 2.66 3.95 -7.72
CA ASN A 86 2.13 5.26 -8.11
C ASN A 86 3.02 6.40 -7.60
N MET A 87 2.43 7.51 -7.11
CA MET A 87 3.21 8.62 -6.55
C MET A 87 3.87 8.28 -5.20
N SER A 88 3.71 7.06 -4.68
CA SER A 88 4.43 6.57 -3.51
C SER A 88 5.84 6.06 -3.81
N GLY A 89 6.21 5.91 -5.09
CA GLY A 89 7.58 5.59 -5.51
C GLY A 89 7.69 4.34 -6.40
N THR A 90 8.87 3.73 -6.40
CA THR A 90 9.25 2.63 -7.30
C THR A 90 8.91 1.23 -6.76
N ASP A 91 8.17 1.15 -5.66
CA ASP A 91 7.90 -0.08 -4.91
C ASP A 91 9.15 -0.90 -4.55
N SER A 92 10.29 -0.23 -4.35
CA SER A 92 11.52 -0.86 -3.88
C SER A 92 11.35 -1.28 -2.42
N LYS A 93 10.91 -2.52 -2.20
CA LYS A 93 10.52 -3.09 -0.88
C LYS A 93 11.67 -3.17 0.13
N ALA A 94 11.98 -2.05 0.78
CA ALA A 94 13.01 -1.95 1.80
C ALA A 94 12.76 -2.95 2.95
N GLY A 95 13.82 -3.60 3.42
CA GLY A 95 13.73 -4.65 4.43
C GLY A 95 13.19 -5.99 3.92
N GLY A 96 12.96 -6.13 2.61
CA GLY A 96 12.69 -7.40 1.93
C GLY A 96 13.92 -7.99 1.24
N PRO A 97 13.82 -9.25 0.76
CA PRO A 97 14.94 -9.96 0.13
C PRO A 97 15.42 -9.31 -1.17
N ASP A 98 14.53 -8.62 -1.90
CA ASP A 98 14.83 -8.08 -3.22
C ASP A 98 15.50 -6.70 -3.18
N TYR A 99 15.50 -6.04 -2.02
CA TYR A 99 15.94 -4.63 -1.93
C TYR A 99 17.43 -4.46 -2.27
N LEU A 100 18.28 -5.38 -1.82
CA LEU A 100 19.72 -5.32 -2.10
C LEU A 100 20.03 -5.52 -3.59
N LEU A 101 19.16 -6.23 -4.32
CA LEU A 101 19.34 -6.46 -5.77
C LEU A 101 19.26 -5.15 -6.57
N GLN A 102 18.62 -4.11 -6.02
CA GLN A 102 18.53 -2.78 -6.64
C GLN A 102 19.88 -2.04 -6.68
N PHE A 103 20.87 -2.51 -5.92
CA PHE A 103 22.18 -1.85 -5.75
C PHE A 103 23.33 -2.63 -6.41
N VAL A 104 23.03 -3.70 -7.15
CA VAL A 104 24.03 -4.55 -7.81
C VAL A 104 23.73 -4.72 -9.30
N GLN A 105 24.74 -5.08 -10.08
CA GLN A 105 24.59 -5.45 -11.49
C GLN A 105 24.85 -6.95 -11.66
N ALA A 106 23.89 -7.66 -12.24
CA ALA A 106 24.03 -9.09 -12.52
C ALA A 106 25.10 -9.31 -13.61
N LYS A 107 25.91 -10.36 -13.46
CA LYS A 107 26.93 -10.78 -14.43
C LYS A 107 26.87 -12.29 -14.63
N SER A 108 26.76 -12.72 -15.88
CA SER A 108 26.92 -14.13 -16.28
C SER A 108 28.28 -14.31 -16.94
N ILE A 109 28.99 -15.38 -16.58
CA ILE A 109 30.31 -15.73 -17.14
C ILE A 109 30.23 -17.18 -17.58
N ALA A 110 30.57 -17.45 -18.84
CA ALA A 110 30.64 -18.79 -19.40
C ALA A 110 32.02 -19.01 -20.01
N GLU A 111 32.68 -20.10 -19.60
CA GLU A 111 33.99 -20.51 -20.08
C GLU A 111 33.88 -21.92 -20.67
N LYS A 112 34.26 -22.09 -21.94
CA LYS A 112 34.40 -23.43 -22.54
C LYS A 112 35.74 -23.99 -22.10
N VAL A 113 35.72 -24.96 -21.18
CA VAL A 113 36.89 -25.79 -20.90
C VAL A 113 36.89 -26.95 -21.90
N SER A 114 38.05 -27.15 -22.54
CA SER A 114 38.34 -28.08 -23.66
C SER A 114 37.43 -29.28 -23.79
#